data_AF-A0A6V7M4V4-F1
#
_entry.id   AF-A0A6V7M4V4-F1
#
_cell.length_a   1.000
_cell.length_b   1.000
_cell.length_c   1.000
_cell.angle_alpha   90.00
_cell.angle_beta   90.00
_cell.angle_gamma   90.00
#
_symmetry.space_group_name_H-M   'P 1'
#
loop_
_entity.id
_entity.type
_entity.pdbx_description
1 polymer ?
#
loop_
_entity_poly.entity_id
_entity_poly.type
_entity_poly.pdbx_seq_one_letter_code
_entity_poly.pdbx_strand_id
1 'polypeptide(L)'
;ILDQNKFKCIIKIKTIGSTYMAASGITEDTEQEDGPRWGHLSNLVEFAIELKKSLSSINEQSFNHFVLKMGINHGPVTAGVIGARKPHYDIWGNTVNVASRMESTGKVGHMQ
;
A
#
# COMPACT_ATOMS: atom_id res chain seq x y z
N ILE A 1 8.02 -8.52 5.37
CA ILE A 1 6.93 -7.76 6.03
C ILE A 1 5.57 -8.28 5.57
N LEU A 2 5.29 -8.29 4.26
CA LEU A 2 4.02 -8.83 3.73
C LEU A 2 3.76 -10.31 4.07
N ASP A 3 4.81 -11.10 4.31
CA ASP A 3 4.66 -12.51 4.69
C ASP A 3 4.11 -12.72 6.11
N GLN A 4 3.97 -11.64 6.90
CA GLN A 4 3.37 -11.71 8.23
C GLN A 4 1.85 -11.90 8.11
N ASN A 5 1.29 -12.85 8.86
CA ASN A 5 -0.15 -13.16 8.84
C ASN A 5 -1.05 -11.93 9.00
N LYS A 6 -0.67 -10.94 9.80
CA LYS A 6 -1.44 -9.70 9.99
C LYS A 6 -1.62 -8.86 8.71
N PHE A 7 -0.71 -8.99 7.75
CA PHE A 7 -0.72 -8.22 6.50
C PHE A 7 -1.18 -9.03 5.29
N LYS A 8 -1.76 -10.22 5.50
CA LYS A 8 -2.27 -11.09 4.44
C LYS A 8 -3.34 -10.42 3.56
N CYS A 9 -4.07 -9.46 4.11
CA CYS A 9 -5.08 -8.66 3.38
C CYS A 9 -4.50 -7.51 2.54
N ILE A 10 -3.18 -7.33 2.54
CA ILE A 10 -2.51 -6.28 1.78
C ILE A 10 -1.88 -6.89 0.55
N ILE A 11 -2.27 -6.37 -0.61
CA ILE A 11 -1.80 -6.82 -1.92
C ILE A 11 -0.87 -5.77 -2.49
N LYS A 12 0.32 -6.19 -2.88
CA LYS A 12 1.20 -5.39 -3.73
C LYS A 12 0.60 -5.30 -5.13
N ILE A 13 0.32 -4.10 -5.61
CA ILE A 13 -0.16 -3.88 -6.98
C ILE A 13 1.03 -3.83 -7.93
N LYS A 14 1.96 -2.89 -7.71
CA LYS A 14 3.12 -2.69 -8.57
C LYS A 14 4.18 -1.81 -7.91
N THR A 15 5.33 -1.77 -8.56
CA THR A 15 6.42 -0.84 -8.26
C THR A 15 6.66 0.02 -9.50
N ILE A 16 6.65 1.35 -9.34
CA ILE A 16 6.81 2.31 -10.43
C ILE A 16 7.97 3.24 -10.06
N GLY A 17 9.14 3.02 -10.65
CA GLY A 17 10.37 3.70 -10.22
C GLY A 17 10.65 3.44 -8.74
N SER A 18 10.73 4.49 -7.93
CA SER A 18 10.90 4.43 -6.47
C SER A 18 9.59 4.27 -5.69
N THR A 19 8.44 4.28 -6.37
CA THR A 19 7.13 4.23 -5.71
C THR A 19 6.63 2.80 -5.58
N TYR A 20 6.24 2.44 -4.36
CA TYR A 20 5.63 1.16 -4.04
C TYR A 20 4.12 1.33 -3.86
N MET A 21 3.33 0.61 -4.65
CA MET A 21 1.86 0.69 -4.61
C MET A 21 1.29 -0.60 -4.01
N ALA A 22 0.51 -0.46 -2.94
CA ALA A 22 -0.23 -1.54 -2.30
C ALA A 22 -1.65 -1.10 -1.97
N ALA A 23 -2.55 -2.07 -1.83
CA ALA A 23 -3.94 -1.86 -1.49
C ALA A 23 -4.45 -2.98 -0.58
N SER A 24 -5.51 -2.71 0.17
CA SER A 24 -6.23 -3.70 0.98
C SER A 24 -7.72 -3.66 0.66
N GLY A 25 -8.48 -4.69 1.09
CA GLY A 25 -9.93 -4.77 0.85
C GLY A 25 -10.29 -5.03 -0.62
N ILE A 26 -9.40 -5.71 -1.36
CA ILE A 26 -9.63 -6.12 -2.76
C ILE A 26 -10.15 -7.56 -2.84
N THR A 27 -9.64 -8.44 -1.98
CA THR A 27 -10.00 -9.86 -1.93
C THR A 27 -11.08 -10.11 -0.88
N GLU A 28 -12.16 -10.77 -1.28
CA GLU A 28 -13.29 -11.16 -0.42
C GLU A 28 -12.83 -12.09 0.73
N ASP A 29 -11.82 -12.94 0.48
CA ASP A 29 -11.27 -13.91 1.45
C ASP A 29 -10.65 -13.32 2.74
N THR A 30 -10.56 -12.00 2.81
CA THR A 30 -9.97 -11.28 3.95
C THR A 30 -10.97 -10.47 4.76
N GLU A 31 -12.23 -10.44 4.33
CA GLU A 31 -13.33 -10.14 5.24
C GLU A 31 -13.49 -11.37 6.15
N GLN A 32 -12.77 -11.39 7.27
CA GLN A 32 -13.15 -12.29 8.35
C GLN A 32 -14.63 -12.02 8.64
N GLU A 33 -15.49 -13.04 8.56
CA GLU A 33 -16.94 -12.90 8.82
C GLU A 33 -17.23 -12.25 10.19
N ASP A 34 -16.28 -12.34 11.13
CA ASP A 34 -16.33 -11.73 12.47
C ASP A 34 -15.39 -10.50 12.67
N GLY A 35 -14.73 -10.03 11.61
CA GLY A 35 -13.77 -8.92 11.66
C GLY A 35 -14.44 -7.54 11.65
N PRO A 36 -13.80 -6.49 12.22
CA PRO A 36 -14.32 -5.14 12.10
C PRO A 36 -14.38 -4.73 10.63
N ARG A 37 -15.51 -4.13 10.21
CA ARG A 37 -15.78 -3.68 8.83
C ARG A 37 -14.61 -2.96 8.14
N TRP A 38 -13.82 -2.19 8.90
CA TRP A 38 -12.69 -1.40 8.41
C TRP A 38 -11.32 -1.94 8.83
N GLY A 39 -11.23 -3.19 9.29
CA GLY A 39 -10.00 -3.79 9.82
C GLY A 39 -8.87 -3.83 8.79
N HIS A 40 -9.18 -4.04 7.51
CA HIS A 40 -8.20 -4.00 6.43
C HIS A 40 -7.54 -2.62 6.25
N LEU A 41 -8.22 -1.52 6.62
CA LEU A 41 -7.64 -0.18 6.60
C LEU A 41 -6.66 0.01 7.76
N SER A 42 -7.01 -0.48 8.96
CA SER A 42 -6.08 -0.48 10.10
C SER A 42 -4.81 -1.25 9.77
N ASN A 43 -4.93 -2.45 9.19
CA ASN A 43 -3.79 -3.24 8.74
C ASN A 43 -2.93 -2.50 7.70
N LEU A 44 -3.56 -1.78 6.77
CA LEU A 44 -2.86 -0.99 5.74
C LEU A 44 -2.03 0.15 6.35
N VAL A 45 -2.59 0.86 7.34
CA VAL A 45 -1.88 1.92 8.07
C VAL A 45 -0.74 1.34 8.92
N GLU A 46 -0.99 0.24 9.63
CA GLU A 46 0.05 -0.47 10.38
C GLU A 46 1.20 -0.94 9.48
N PHE A 47 0.88 -1.45 8.30
CA PHE A 47 1.88 -1.84 7.31
C PHE A 47 2.75 -0.66 6.88
N ALA A 48 2.14 0.50 6.63
CA ALA A 48 2.88 1.71 6.29
C ALA A 48 3.79 2.21 7.45
N ILE A 49 3.35 2.04 8.71
CA ILE A 49 4.20 2.30 9.89
C ILE A 49 5.39 1.32 9.95
N GLU A 50 5.15 0.03 9.71
CA GLU A 50 6.21 -0.99 9.69
C GLU A 50 7.21 -0.79 8.55
N LEU A 51 6.76 -0.31 7.37
CA LEU A 51 7.65 0.11 6.29
C LEU A 51 8.57 1.25 6.72
N LYS A 52 8.02 2.26 7.42
CA LYS A 52 8.83 3.38 7.94
C LYS A 52 9.88 2.90 8.95
N LYS A 53 9.51 2.03 9.88
CA LYS A 53 10.46 1.43 10.85
C LYS A 53 11.56 0.64 10.13
N SER A 54 11.17 -0.17 9.16
CA SER A 54 12.13 -0.99 8.39
C SER A 54 13.10 -0.12 7.60
N LEU A 55 12.64 1.00 7.05
CA LEU A 55 13.53 1.94 6.37
C LEU A 55 14.50 2.63 7.33
N SER A 56 14.07 2.97 8.55
CA SER A 56 14.97 3.49 9.59
C SER A 56 16.09 2.50 9.90
N SER A 57 15.77 1.21 10.07
CA SER A 57 16.79 0.17 10.29
C SER A 57 17.75 0.03 9.10
N ILE A 58 17.24 0.15 7.87
CA ILE A 58 18.08 0.14 6.65
C ILE A 58 19.02 1.36 6.64
N ASN A 59 18.53 2.55 6.99
CA ASN A 59 19.36 3.76 7.05
C ASN A 59 20.50 3.61 8.06
N GLU A 60 20.20 3.07 9.26
CA GLU A 60 21.19 2.80 10.30
C GLU A 60 22.27 1.81 9.83
N GLN A 61 21.88 0.75 9.11
CA GLN A 61 22.80 -0.30 8.66
C GLN A 61 23.59 0.07 7.41
N SER A 62 23.05 0.92 6.54
CA SER A 62 23.62 1.22 5.23
C SER A 62 24.31 2.58 5.13
N PHE A 63 24.32 3.37 6.20
CA PHE A 63 24.83 4.75 6.22
C PHE A 63 24.21 5.64 5.13
N ASN A 64 22.96 5.32 4.74
CA ASN A 64 22.18 6.12 3.79
C ASN A 64 21.07 6.89 4.51
N HIS A 65 20.51 7.88 3.81
CA HIS A 65 19.37 8.65 4.30
C HIS A 65 18.20 8.59 3.33
N PHE A 66 17.55 7.44 3.29
CA PHE A 66 16.30 7.28 2.55
C PHE A 66 15.13 7.84 3.37
N VAL A 67 14.19 8.49 2.71
CA VAL A 67 12.98 9.01 3.36
C VAL A 67 11.74 8.57 2.59
N LEU A 68 10.74 8.05 3.32
CA LEU A 68 9.44 7.70 2.75
C LEU A 68 8.49 8.88 2.79
N LYS A 69 7.76 9.04 1.70
CA LYS A 69 6.56 9.88 1.61
C LYS A 69 5.43 8.95 1.20
N MET A 70 4.31 9.01 1.93
CA MET A 70 3.22 8.04 1.78
C MET A 70 1.90 8.79 1.64
N GLY A 71 1.04 8.33 0.73
CA GLY A 71 -0.34 8.79 0.59
C GLY A 71 -1.29 7.60 0.71
N ILE A 72 -2.29 7.70 1.58
CA ILE A 72 -3.30 6.65 1.78
C ILE A 72 -4.68 7.23 1.56
N ASN A 73 -5.49 6.57 0.74
CA ASN A 73 -6.89 6.92 0.55
C ASN A 73 -7.75 5.66 0.49
N HIS A 74 -9.03 5.80 0.82
CA HIS A 74 -10.01 4.72 0.73
C HIS A 74 -11.22 5.17 -0.11
N GLY A 75 -11.87 4.21 -0.76
CA GLY A 75 -12.97 4.48 -1.68
C GLY A 75 -13.09 3.41 -2.76
N PRO A 76 -14.10 3.51 -3.64
CA PRO A 76 -14.30 2.53 -4.70
C PRO A 76 -13.11 2.50 -5.67
N VAL A 77 -12.78 1.31 -6.14
CA VAL A 77 -11.75 1.06 -7.16
C VAL A 77 -12.25 0.03 -8.17
N THR A 78 -11.72 0.08 -9.38
CA THR A 78 -11.92 -0.94 -10.40
C THR A 78 -10.64 -1.76 -10.51
N ALA A 79 -10.74 -3.07 -10.28
CA ALA A 79 -9.64 -4.00 -10.47
C ALA A 79 -9.78 -4.73 -11.81
N GLY A 80 -8.65 -5.13 -12.41
CA GLY A 80 -8.68 -5.91 -13.63
C GLY A 80 -7.31 -6.40 -14.07
N VAL A 81 -7.32 -7.30 -15.05
CA VAL A 81 -6.11 -7.83 -15.68
C VAL A 81 -6.01 -7.25 -17.09
N ILE A 82 -4.87 -6.63 -17.40
CA ILE A 82 -4.58 -6.08 -18.72
C ILE A 82 -3.48 -6.89 -19.41
N GLY A 83 -3.62 -7.08 -20.71
CA GLY A 83 -2.59 -7.66 -21.57
C GLY A 83 -2.82 -9.14 -21.87
N ALA A 84 -2.82 -9.50 -23.16
CA ALA A 84 -3.10 -10.87 -23.59
C ALA A 84 -1.89 -11.80 -23.48
N ARG A 85 -0.67 -11.29 -23.73
CA ARG A 85 0.57 -12.10 -23.69
C ARG A 85 1.33 -12.00 -22.36
N LYS A 86 1.22 -10.84 -21.71
CA LYS A 86 1.80 -10.55 -20.40
C LYS A 86 0.68 -9.95 -19.55
N PRO A 87 -0.17 -10.79 -18.93
CA PRO A 87 -1.24 -10.29 -18.10
C PRO A 87 -0.67 -9.57 -16.88
N HIS A 88 -1.22 -8.41 -16.57
CA HIS A 88 -0.86 -7.58 -15.43
C HIS A 88 -2.12 -7.22 -14.66
N TYR A 89 -2.18 -7.62 -13.39
CA TYR A 89 -3.22 -7.19 -12.48
C TYR A 89 -2.97 -5.76 -12.01
N ASP A 90 -4.00 -4.92 -12.04
CA ASP A 90 -3.90 -3.52 -11.68
C ASP A 90 -5.25 -2.94 -11.21
N ILE A 91 -5.21 -1.76 -10.60
CA ILE A 91 -6.39 -1.05 -10.09
C ILE A 91 -6.45 0.41 -10.58
N TRP A 92 -7.67 0.88 -10.86
CA TRP A 92 -7.97 2.24 -11.34
C TRP A 92 -9.11 2.87 -10.54
N GLY A 93 -9.25 4.19 -10.68
CA GLY A 93 -10.37 4.94 -10.11
C GLY A 93 -9.91 6.25 -9.47
N ASN A 94 -10.88 7.10 -9.11
CA ASN A 94 -10.57 8.38 -8.48
C ASN A 94 -9.85 8.19 -7.13
N THR A 95 -10.18 7.14 -6.38
CA THR A 95 -9.53 6.79 -5.11
C THR A 95 -8.01 6.66 -5.25
N VAL A 96 -7.56 5.95 -6.31
CA VAL A 96 -6.14 5.75 -6.63
C VAL A 96 -5.48 7.08 -7.01
N ASN A 97 -6.16 7.90 -7.81
CA ASN A 97 -5.65 9.22 -8.21
C ASN A 97 -5.49 10.17 -7.00
N VAL A 98 -6.42 10.12 -6.05
CA VAL A 98 -6.34 10.91 -4.82
C VAL A 98 -5.20 10.41 -3.93
N ALA A 99 -5.04 9.09 -3.72
CA ALA A 99 -3.91 8.54 -2.98
C ALA A 99 -2.56 8.95 -3.61
N SER A 100 -2.46 8.89 -4.94
CA SER A 100 -1.28 9.34 -5.67
C SER A 100 -1.01 10.83 -5.49
N ARG A 101 -2.06 11.67 -5.48
CA ARG A 101 -1.91 13.11 -5.19
C ARG A 101 -1.44 13.33 -3.76
N MET A 102 -2.02 12.66 -2.78
CA MET A 102 -1.62 12.72 -1.36
C MET A 102 -0.15 12.32 -1.17
N GLU A 103 0.33 11.30 -1.87
CA GLU A 103 1.76 11.00 -1.89
C GLU A 103 2.54 12.15 -2.54
N SER A 104 2.17 12.58 -3.75
CA SER A 104 2.93 13.57 -4.51
C SER A 104 3.05 14.92 -3.80
N THR A 105 1.99 15.39 -3.12
CA THR A 105 1.92 16.67 -2.40
C THR A 105 2.22 16.55 -0.91
N GLY A 106 2.39 15.34 -0.40
CA GLY A 106 2.63 15.08 1.02
C GLY A 106 3.98 15.60 1.51
N LYS A 107 4.08 15.82 2.82
CA LYS A 107 5.36 16.18 3.45
C LYS A 107 6.28 14.96 3.49
N VAL A 108 7.53 15.13 3.07
CA VAL A 108 8.56 14.09 3.15
C VAL A 108 8.67 13.56 4.60
N GLY A 109 8.78 12.24 4.76
CA GLY A 109 8.84 11.56 6.06
C GLY A 109 7.48 11.32 6.74
N HIS A 110 6.39 11.81 6.13
CA HIS A 110 5.04 11.73 6.69
C HIS A 110 4.13 10.86 5.83
N MET A 111 3.09 10.37 6.49
CA MET A 111 1.96 9.70 5.86
C MET A 111 0.83 10.71 5.80
N GLN A 112 0.29 10.94 4.61
CA GLN A 112 -0.87 11.78 4.35
C GLN A 112 -2.08 10.91 4.04
#